data_AF-A0A3D5KH79-F1
#
_entry.id   AF-A0A3D5KH79-F1
#
_cell.length_a   1.000
_cell.length_b   1.000
_cell.length_c   1.000
_cell.angle_alpha   90.00
_cell.angle_beta   90.00
_cell.angle_gamma   90.00
#
_symmetry.space_group_name_H-M   'P 1'
#
loop_
_entity.id
_entity.type
_entity.pdbx_description
1 polymer ?
#
loop_
_entity_poly.entity_id
_entity_poly.type
_entity_poly.pdbx_seq_one_letter_code
_entity_poly.pdbx_strand_id
1 'polypeptide(L)' 'ILGESALSDTDKLYAKFAEAFEKEYVSQGFTTNRTIEETLNLGWKLLTILPRTELKRIRDEYLDKYLPEREDD' A
#
# COMPACT_ATOMS: atom_id res chain seq x y z
N ILE A 1 14.77 -18.43 -7.08
CA ILE A 1 13.81 -17.95 -6.05
C ILE A 1 14.52 -18.07 -4.71
N LEU A 2 14.95 -16.95 -4.10
CA LEU A 2 15.35 -16.95 -2.69
C LEU A 2 14.09 -17.28 -1.87
N GLY A 3 14.16 -18.21 -0.92
CA GLY A 3 13.00 -18.55 -0.08
C GLY A 3 12.59 -17.39 0.84
N GLU A 4 11.32 -17.35 1.28
CA GLU A 4 10.79 -16.32 2.18
C GLU A 4 11.63 -16.10 3.45
N SER A 5 12.32 -17.15 3.91
CA SER A 5 13.22 -17.11 5.07
C SER A 5 14.46 -16.23 4.88
N ALA A 6 14.79 -15.84 3.65
CA ALA A 6 15.93 -15.00 3.33
C ALA A 6 15.57 -13.51 3.18
N LEU A 7 14.28 -13.16 3.25
CA LEU A 7 13.80 -11.79 3.13
C LEU A 7 13.98 -11.02 4.45
N SER A 8 14.43 -9.77 4.35
CA SER A 8 14.36 -8.85 5.49
C SER A 8 12.89 -8.58 5.85
N ASP A 9 12.63 -8.12 7.07
CA ASP A 9 11.25 -7.80 7.46
C ASP A 9 10.64 -6.70 6.59
N THR A 10 11.46 -5.75 6.13
CA THR A 10 11.06 -4.74 5.15
C THR A 10 10.70 -5.35 3.80
N ASP A 11 11.50 -6.30 3.29
CA ASP A 11 11.20 -6.97 2.02
C ASP A 11 9.89 -7.77 2.08
N LYS A 12 9.60 -8.39 3.24
CA LYS A 12 8.31 -9.05 3.47
C LYS A 12 7.15 -8.06 3.41
N LEU A 13 7.32 -6.84 3.94
CA LEU A 13 6.30 -5.79 3.82
C LEU A 13 6.11 -5.33 2.38
N TYR A 14 7.18 -5.24 1.58
CA TYR A 14 7.07 -4.95 0.15
C TYR A 14 6.37 -6.07 -0.62
N ALA A 15 6.66 -7.34 -0.30
CA ALA A 15 5.96 -8.48 -0.88
C ALA A 15 4.45 -8.45 -0.54
N LYS A 16 4.12 -8.19 0.74
CA LYS A 16 2.73 -8.02 1.19
C LYS A 16 2.03 -6.85 0.50
N PHE A 17 2.72 -5.73 0.33
CA PHE A 17 2.20 -4.58 -0.41
C PHE A 17 1.91 -4.94 -1.87
N ALA A 18 2.83 -5.64 -2.54
CA ALA A 18 2.65 -6.04 -3.94
C ALA A 18 1.43 -6.95 -4.11
N GLU A 19 1.26 -7.95 -3.24
CA GLU A 19 0.09 -8.83 -3.26
C GLU A 19 -1.22 -8.06 -3.06
N ALA A 20 -1.27 -7.19 -2.05
CA ALA A 20 -2.45 -6.37 -1.77
C ALA A 20 -2.75 -5.39 -2.91
N PHE A 21 -1.72 -4.80 -3.51
CA PHE A 21 -1.85 -3.92 -4.67
C PHE A 21 -2.46 -4.64 -5.88
N GLU A 22 -1.96 -5.83 -6.23
CA GLU A 22 -2.51 -6.60 -7.35
C GLU A 22 -3.97 -6.99 -7.09
N LYS A 23 -4.25 -7.50 -5.89
CA LYS A 23 -5.57 -8.04 -5.54
C LYS A 23 -6.64 -6.98 -5.33
N GLU A 24 -6.29 -5.84 -4.74
CA GLU A 24 -7.28 -4.84 -4.31
C GLU A 24 -7.28 -3.60 -5.22
N TYR A 25 -6.09 -3.10 -5.59
CA TYR A 25 -5.97 -1.88 -6.39
C TYR A 25 -6.16 -2.16 -7.88
N VAL A 26 -5.40 -3.10 -8.44
CA VAL A 26 -5.44 -3.43 -9.88
C VAL A 26 -6.66 -4.28 -10.23
N SER A 27 -6.92 -5.34 -9.44
CA SER A 27 -8.01 -6.27 -9.70
C SER A 27 -9.38 -5.75 -9.21
N GLN A 28 -9.87 -4.67 -9.83
CA GLN A 28 -11.16 -4.07 -9.48
C GLN A 28 -12.38 -4.94 -9.87
N GLY A 29 -12.19 -5.92 -10.75
CA GLY A 29 -13.26 -6.74 -11.32
C GLY A 29 -13.94 -6.12 -12.55
N PHE A 30 -14.73 -6.92 -13.28
CA PHE A 30 -15.29 -6.52 -14.57
C PHE A 30 -16.48 -5.55 -14.49
N THR A 31 -17.13 -5.45 -13.33
CA THR A 31 -18.37 -4.68 -13.15
C THR A 31 -18.24 -3.50 -12.19
N THR A 32 -17.02 -3.23 -11.71
CA THR A 32 -16.75 -2.17 -10.75
C THR A 32 -16.30 -0.92 -11.49
N ASN A 33 -16.94 0.21 -11.19
CA ASN A 33 -16.49 1.53 -11.65
C ASN A 33 -16.12 2.36 -10.43
N ARG A 34 -14.83 2.63 -10.25
CA ARG A 34 -14.31 3.45 -9.15
C ARG A 34 -14.12 4.89 -9.64
N THR A 35 -14.54 5.84 -8.83
CA THR A 35 -14.14 7.24 -8.95
C THR A 35 -12.64 7.40 -8.71
N ILE A 36 -12.11 8.56 -9.10
CA ILE A 36 -10.69 8.85 -8.86
C ILE A 36 -10.40 8.99 -7.36
N GLU A 37 -11.33 9.55 -6.59
CA GLU A 37 -11.22 9.69 -5.15
C GLU A 37 -11.17 8.33 -4.45
N GLU A 38 -12.03 7.38 -4.82
CA GLU A 38 -11.99 6.02 -4.30
C GLU A 38 -10.66 5.32 -4.60
N THR A 39 -10.15 5.51 -5.81
CA THR A 39 -8.86 4.95 -6.25
C THR A 39 -7.71 5.53 -5.41
N LEU A 40 -7.68 6.85 -5.22
CA LEU A 40 -6.65 7.51 -4.40
C LEU A 40 -6.74 7.09 -2.93
N ASN A 41 -7.95 7.03 -2.37
CA ASN A 41 -8.16 6.58 -0.98
C ASN A 41 -7.68 5.14 -0.77
N LEU A 42 -7.94 4.25 -1.73
CA LEU A 42 -7.44 2.88 -1.69
C LEU A 42 -5.90 2.84 -1.78
N GLY A 43 -5.30 3.65 -2.66
CA GLY A 43 -3.85 3.77 -2.77
C GLY A 43 -3.21 4.19 -1.44
N TRP A 44 -3.75 5.22 -0.79
CA TRP A 44 -3.27 5.67 0.52
C TRP A 44 -3.44 4.61 1.61
N LYS A 45 -4.57 3.88 1.62
CA LYS A 45 -4.78 2.74 2.52
C LYS A 45 -3.70 1.68 2.33
N LEU A 46 -3.38 1.30 1.09
CA LEU A 46 -2.36 0.28 0.83
C LEU A 46 -0.95 0.74 1.21
N LEU A 47 -0.63 2.03 1.05
CA LEU A 47 0.67 2.57 1.44
C LEU A 47 0.94 2.46 2.95
N THR A 48 -0.09 2.32 3.80
CA THR A 48 0.08 2.08 5.25
C THR A 48 0.74 0.74 5.59
N ILE A 49 0.78 -0.21 4.64
CA ILE A 49 1.49 -1.48 4.80
C ILE A 49 2.98 -1.22 5.03
N LEU A 50 3.53 -0.25 4.30
CA LEU A 50 4.92 0.15 4.37
C LEU A 50 5.12 1.17 5.50
N PRO A 51 6.27 1.15 6.20
CA PRO A 51 6.56 2.17 7.19
C PRO A 51 6.77 3.53 6.51
N ARG A 52 6.40 4.62 7.20
CA ARG A 52 6.53 6.00 6.68
C ARG A 52 7.94 6.32 6.16
N THR A 53 8.98 5.77 6.80
CA THR A 53 10.39 5.94 6.40
C THR A 53 10.71 5.42 5.00
N GLU A 54 9.90 4.50 4.46
CA GLU A 54 10.06 3.93 3.12
C GLU A 54 9.34 4.74 2.04
N LEU A 55 8.42 5.65 2.41
CA LEU A 55 7.64 6.48 1.48
C LEU A 55 8.41 7.72 0.96
N LYS A 56 9.68 7.54 0.60
CA LYS A 56 10.66 8.62 0.32
C LYS A 56 10.33 9.50 -0.90
N ARG A 57 9.39 9.07 -1.74
CA ARG A 57 8.99 9.78 -2.97
C ARG A 57 7.81 10.73 -2.75
N ILE A 58 7.19 10.67 -1.58
CA ILE A 58 6.03 11.48 -1.23
C ILE A 58 6.50 12.55 -0.25
N ARG A 59 6.06 13.80 -0.46
CA ARG A 59 6.41 14.90 0.46
C ARG A 59 5.70 14.71 1.79
N ASP A 60 6.36 15.11 2.87
CA ASP A 60 5.81 15.01 4.23
C ASP A 60 4.43 15.68 4.36
N GLU A 61 4.23 16.84 3.74
CA GLU A 61 2.95 17.57 3.73
C GLU A 61 1.77 16.71 3.22
N TYR A 62 2.02 15.78 2.29
CA TYR A 62 1.01 14.88 1.78
C TYR A 62 0.87 13.62 2.62
N LEU A 63 1.98 13.13 3.21
CA LEU A 63 1.94 12.02 4.16
C LEU A 63 1.11 12.41 5.38
N ASP A 64 1.35 13.58 5.96
CA ASP A 64 0.63 14.08 7.14
C ASP A 64 -0.87 14.29 6.88
N LYS A 65 -1.22 14.65 5.63
CA LYS A 65 -2.60 14.97 5.26
C LYS A 65 -3.42 13.75 4.83
N TYR A 66 -2.80 12.77 4.18
CA TYR A 66 -3.51 11.71 3.48
C TYR A 66 -3.14 10.29 3.90
N LEU A 67 -2.02 10.07 4.60
CA LEU A 67 -1.68 8.75 5.12
C LEU A 67 -2.54 8.49 6.37
N PRO A 68 -3.42 7.46 6.35
CA PRO A 68 -4.19 7.12 7.53
C PRO A 68 -3.29 6.67 8.68
N GLU A 69 -3.69 6.95 9.92
CA GLU A 69 -3.11 6.26 11.07
C GLU A 69 -3.39 4.77 10.95
N ARG A 70 -2.39 3.94 11.23
CA ARG A 70 -2.53 2.48 11.16
C ARG A 70 -3.49 2.08 12.30
N GLU A 71 -4.74 1.76 11.98
CA GLU A 71 -5.59 1.02 12.91
C GLU A 71 -5.00 -0.38 13.03
N ASP A 72 -4.23 -0.59 14.10
CA ASP A 72 -3.77 -1.91 14.51
C ASP A 72 -4.98 -2.66 15.09
N ASP A 73 -5.71 -3.39 14.25
CA ASP A 73 -6.68 -4.42 14.66
C ASP A 73 -5.98 -5.68 15.20
#